data_AF-A0A1E8Q6T0-F1
#
_entry.id   AF-A0A1E8Q6T0-F1
#
_cell.length_a   1.000
_cell.length_b   1.000
_cell.length_c   1.000
_cell.angle_alpha   90.00
_cell.angle_beta   90.00
_cell.angle_gamma   90.00
#
_symmetry.space_group_name_H-M   'P 1'
#
loop_
_entity.id
_entity.type
_entity.pdbx_description
1 polymer ?
#
loop_
_entity_poly.entity_id
_entity_poly.type
_entity_poly.pdbx_seq_one_letter_code
_entity_poly.pdbx_strand_id
1 'polypeptide(L)' 'MLAGTGWTPATVREAADRPRDDLATAALADGFCAAARGLTAEDAGGAR' A
#
# COMPACT_ATOMS: atom_id res chain seq x y z
N MET A 1 -19.72 1.91 2.09
CA MET A 1 -18.75 3.03 2.15
C MET A 1 -17.60 2.62 3.06
N LEU A 2 -16.35 2.83 2.67
CA LEU A 2 -15.20 2.55 3.52
C LEU A 2 -15.07 3.66 4.57
N ALA A 3 -15.18 3.30 5.85
CA ALA A 3 -14.80 4.09 7.02
C ALA A 3 -15.12 5.61 6.96
N GLY A 4 -16.36 5.99 6.62
CA GLY A 4 -16.78 7.40 6.65
C GLY A 4 -16.12 8.32 5.61
N THR A 5 -15.32 7.78 4.69
CA THR A 5 -14.61 8.55 3.67
C THR A 5 -15.50 9.04 2.52
N GLY A 6 -16.73 8.51 2.41
CA GLY A 6 -17.59 8.68 1.24
C GLY A 6 -17.22 7.75 0.07
N TRP A 7 -16.17 6.94 0.20
CA TRP A 7 -15.70 6.06 -0.88
C TRP A 7 -16.45 4.74 -0.89
N THR A 8 -16.80 4.27 -2.08
CA THR A 8 -17.35 2.94 -2.30
C THR A 8 -16.27 1.99 -2.84
N PRO A 9 -16.44 0.66 -2.74
CA PRO A 9 -15.51 -0.26 -3.38
C PRO A 9 -15.35 -0.01 -4.90
N ALA A 10 -16.40 0.46 -5.56
CA ALA A 10 -16.36 0.82 -6.98
C ALA A 10 -15.46 2.04 -7.24
N THR A 11 -15.55 3.10 -6.43
CA THR A 11 -14.69 4.28 -6.56
C THR A 11 -13.23 3.98 -6.22
N VAL A 12 -12.98 3.06 -5.28
CA VAL A 12 -11.62 2.55 -5.02
C VAL A 12 -11.07 1.81 -6.22
N ARG A 13 -11.88 0.93 -6.82
CA ARG A 13 -11.48 0.15 -7.99
C ARG A 13 -11.22 1.04 -9.20
N GLU A 14 -12.09 2.00 -9.48
CA GLU A 14 -11.89 3.00 -10.54
C GLU A 14 -10.60 3.83 -10.31
N ALA A 15 -10.36 4.25 -9.07
CA ALA A 15 -9.15 4.99 -8.72
C ALA A 15 -7.86 4.14 -8.84
N ALA A 16 -7.96 2.83 -8.62
CA ALA A 16 -6.86 1.88 -8.78
C ALA A 16 -6.60 1.51 -10.26
N ASP A 17 -7.66 1.42 -11.06
CA ASP A 17 -7.58 1.14 -12.50
C ASP A 17 -7.14 2.38 -13.32
N ARG A 18 -7.21 3.59 -12.74
CA ARG A 18 -6.66 4.79 -13.35
C ARG A 18 -5.13 4.68 -13.38
N PRO A 19 -4.48 4.68 -14.55
CA PRO A 19 -3.02 4.65 -14.63
C PRO A 19 -2.47 5.92 -13.99
N ARG A 20 -1.92 5.77 -12.78
CA ARG A 20 -1.06 6.78 -12.17
C ARG A 20 0.33 6.47 -12.68
N ASP A 21 0.68 7.02 -13.83
CA ASP A 21 2.07 7.09 -14.32
C ASP A 21 2.91 8.08 -13.47
N ASP A 22 2.65 8.11 -12.17
CA ASP A 22 3.36 8.93 -11.22
C ASP A 22 4.42 8.06 -10.55
N LEU A 23 5.65 8.21 -11.04
CA LEU A 23 6.86 7.58 -10.51
C LEU A 23 6.98 7.77 -8.98
N ALA A 24 6.51 8.90 -8.44
CA ALA A 24 6.55 9.16 -7.00
C ALA A 24 5.61 8.22 -6.23
N THR A 25 4.38 8.03 -6.71
CA THR A 25 3.43 7.07 -6.13
C THR A 25 3.98 5.63 -6.18
N ALA A 26 4.61 5.24 -7.29
CA ALA A 26 5.24 3.92 -7.41
C ALA A 26 6.40 3.74 -6.43
N ALA A 27 7.31 4.72 -6.34
CA ALA A 27 8.43 4.67 -5.39
C ALA A 27 7.97 4.63 -3.93
N LEU A 28 6.90 5.35 -3.59
CA LEU A 28 6.29 5.29 -2.25
C LEU A 28 5.71 3.90 -1.96
N ALA A 29 4.98 3.30 -2.91
CA ALA A 29 4.41 1.96 -2.76
C ALA A 29 5.50 0.89 -2.57
N ASP A 30 6.58 0.96 -3.35
CA ASP A 30 7.74 0.08 -3.23
C ASP A 30 8.43 0.25 -1.87
N GLY A 31 8.59 1.50 -1.40
CA GLY A 31 9.12 1.81 -0.08
C GLY A 31 8.30 1.20 1.06
N PHE A 32 6.97 1.31 1.02
CA PHE A 32 6.09 0.67 2.01
C PHE A 32 6.16 -0.85 1.95
N CYS A 33 6.22 -1.44 0.76
CA CYS A 33 6.38 -2.89 0.61
C CYS A 33 7.73 -3.38 1.16
N ALA A 34 8.83 -2.66 0.92
CA ALA A 34 10.14 -2.96 1.47
C ALA A 34 10.14 -2.86 3.01
N ALA A 35 9.52 -1.82 3.57
CA ALA A 35 9.37 -1.67 5.02
C ALA A 35 8.56 -2.83 5.65
N ALA A 36 7.44 -3.23 5.04
CA ALA A 36 6.63 -4.36 5.53
C ALA A 36 7.42 -5.69 5.49
N ARG A 37 8.25 -5.91 4.46
CA ARG A 37 9.16 -7.06 4.40
C ARG A 37 10.25 -7.00 5.47
N GLY A 38 10.78 -5.80 5.76
CA GLY A 38 11.72 -5.59 6.86
C GLY A 38 11.10 -5.91 8.22
N LEU A 39 9.90 -5.40 8.50
CA LEU A 39 9.18 -5.66 9.75
C LEU A 39 8.88 -7.17 9.95
N THR A 40 8.44 -7.86 8.89
CA THR A 40 8.21 -9.31 8.97
C THR A 40 9.49 -10.13 9.13
N ALA A 41 10.63 -9.64 8.61
CA ALA A 41 11.93 -10.28 8.81
C ALA A 41 12.50 -10.03 10.22
N GLU A 42 12.30 -8.84 10.79
CA GLU A 42 12.66 -8.51 12.17
C GLU A 42 11.82 -9.32 13.17
N ASP A 43 10.50 -9.44 12.93
CA ASP A 43 9.61 -10.30 13.74
C ASP A 43 9.99 -11.79 13.66
N ALA A 44 10.50 -12.26 12.52
CA ALA A 44 11.02 -13.62 12.37
C ALA A 44 12.45 -13.80 12.93
N GLY A 45 13.17 -12.69 13.17
CA GLY A 45 14.56 -12.64 13.63
C GLY A 45 14.75 -12.34 15.12
N GLY A 46 13.71 -11.87 15.81
CA GLY A 46 13.68 -11.59 17.26
C GLY A 46 13.72 -12.82 18.19
N ALA A 47 14.24 -13.96 17.71
CA ALA A 47 14.52 -15.17 18.47
C ALA A 47 16.02 -15.53 18.45
N ARG A 48 16.88 -14.53 18.54
CA ARG A 48 18.31 -14.70 18.83
C ARG A 48 18.74 -13.83 19.99
#